data_AF-A0A6A5RCY2-F1
#
_entry.id   AF-A0A6A5RCY2-F1
#
_cell.length_a   1.000
_cell.length_b   1.000
_cell.length_c   1.000
_cell.angle_alpha   90.00
_cell.angle_beta   90.00
_cell.angle_gamma   90.00
#
_symmetry.space_group_name_H-M   'P 1'
#
loop_
_entity.id
_entity.type
_entity.pdbx_description
1 polymer ?
#
loop_
_entity_poly.entity_id
_entity_poly.type
_entity_poly.pdbx_seq_one_letter_code
_entity_poly.pdbx_strand_id
1 'polypeptide(L)'
;MPNGGRVPILRQIAYREQHEKEFERSLEYIQIQCRILKYSDKHDTEITPRQAYKWTANTVPRTQRPQPVQALRLCYYIRSLGFDTYADIKPSQDPETGIDDTALRLFVANPASEKRGLGHDHLYWYQRLRTGEVISKPYQLRRSERPRLRLDTGSDINTDTIN
;
A
#
# COMPACT_ATOMS: atom_id res chain seq x y z
N MET A 1 -22.37 -12.90 -22.66
CA MET A 1 -22.14 -11.45 -22.72
C MET A 1 -20.63 -11.26 -22.71
N PRO A 2 -20.01 -10.62 -23.73
CA PRO A 2 -18.59 -10.31 -23.64
C PRO A 2 -18.43 -9.21 -22.60
N ASN A 3 -17.71 -9.51 -21.52
CA ASN A 3 -17.30 -8.53 -20.52
C ASN A 3 -16.62 -7.37 -21.26
N GLY A 4 -17.00 -6.13 -20.97
CA GLY A 4 -16.31 -4.93 -21.43
C GLY A 4 -14.89 -4.92 -20.84
N GLY A 5 -14.01 -5.72 -21.43
CA GLY A 5 -12.70 -5.99 -20.89
C GLY A 5 -11.88 -4.71 -20.86
N ARG A 6 -11.66 -4.19 -19.66
CA ARG A 6 -10.68 -3.13 -19.43
C ARG A 6 -9.35 -3.56 -20.05
N VAL A 7 -8.81 -2.73 -20.92
CA VAL A 7 -7.48 -2.93 -21.48
C VAL A 7 -6.48 -2.62 -20.37
N PRO A 8 -5.74 -3.62 -19.84
CA PRO A 8 -4.78 -3.37 -18.78
C PRO A 8 -3.67 -2.45 -19.26
N ILE A 9 -3.30 -1.49 -18.42
CA ILE A 9 -2.29 -0.47 -18.76
C ILE A 9 -0.90 -0.94 -18.29
N LEU A 10 -0.90 -1.83 -17.30
CA LEU A 10 0.27 -2.59 -16.90
C LEU A 10 0.24 -3.97 -17.56
N ARG A 11 1.43 -4.45 -17.95
CA ARG A 11 1.57 -5.84 -18.41
C ARG A 11 1.03 -6.80 -17.36
N GLN A 12 0.25 -7.78 -17.77
CA GLN A 12 -0.25 -8.81 -16.88
C GLN A 12 0.93 -9.58 -16.27
N ILE A 13 0.86 -9.84 -14.97
CA ILE A 13 1.87 -10.61 -14.25
C ILE A 13 1.22 -11.90 -13.78
N ALA A 14 1.87 -13.02 -14.09
CA ALA A 14 1.49 -14.31 -13.52
C ALA A 14 1.92 -14.33 -12.05
N TYR A 15 0.98 -14.01 -11.15
CA TYR A 15 1.17 -14.22 -9.72
C TYR A 15 0.87 -15.68 -9.38
N ARG A 16 1.81 -16.38 -8.72
CA ARG A 16 1.63 -17.77 -8.30
C ARG A 16 1.77 -17.87 -6.78
N GLU A 17 0.63 -18.01 -6.13
CA GLU A 17 0.49 -18.16 -4.68
C GLU A 17 1.22 -19.39 -4.11
N GLN A 18 1.47 -20.42 -4.92
CA GLN A 18 2.08 -21.69 -4.51
C GLN A 18 3.54 -21.60 -4.00
N HIS A 19 4.19 -20.44 -4.12
CA HIS A 19 5.53 -20.20 -3.57
C HIS A 19 5.48 -19.48 -2.22
N GLU A 20 4.30 -19.19 -1.69
CA GLU A 20 4.11 -18.67 -0.35
C GLU A 20 4.22 -19.82 0.65
N LYS A 21 4.93 -19.59 1.76
CA LYS A 21 4.91 -20.56 2.84
C LYS A 21 3.56 -20.47 3.53
N GLU A 22 2.92 -21.61 3.79
CA GLU A 22 1.55 -21.71 4.31
C GLU A 22 1.34 -20.92 5.61
N PHE A 23 2.39 -20.81 6.43
CA PHE A 23 2.41 -20.04 7.69
C PHE A 23 2.35 -18.51 7.51
N GLU A 24 2.46 -17.99 6.28
CA GLU A 24 2.40 -16.56 6.00
C GLU A 24 0.98 -16.08 5.62
N ARG A 25 0.02 -17.02 5.52
CA ARG A 25 -1.40 -16.73 5.26
C ARG A 25 -2.19 -16.65 6.57
N SER A 26 -2.07 -15.50 7.23
CA SER A 26 -2.94 -15.19 8.36
C SER A 26 -4.41 -15.20 7.92
N LEU A 27 -5.31 -15.41 8.87
CA LEU A 27 -6.75 -15.33 8.62
C LEU A 27 -7.13 -13.96 8.05
N GLU A 28 -6.49 -12.89 8.53
CA GLU A 28 -6.69 -11.53 8.04
C GLU A 28 -6.30 -11.39 6.57
N TYR A 29 -5.17 -11.97 6.17
CA TYR A 29 -4.72 -11.94 4.77
C TYR A 29 -5.74 -12.61 3.85
N ILE A 30 -6.18 -13.83 4.22
CA ILE A 30 -7.19 -14.59 3.46
C ILE A 30 -8.52 -13.82 3.39
N GLN A 31 -8.96 -13.22 4.50
CA GLN A 31 -10.18 -12.42 4.53
C GLN A 31 -10.10 -11.22 3.57
N ILE A 32 -8.94 -10.57 3.48
CA ILE A 32 -8.72 -9.48 2.53
C ILE A 32 -8.75 -10.01 1.09
N GLN A 33 -8.09 -11.13 0.79
CA GLN A 33 -8.16 -11.75 -0.54
C GLN A 33 -9.60 -12.05 -0.96
N CYS A 34 -10.41 -12.65 -0.09
CA CYS A 34 -11.82 -12.90 -0.36
C CYS A 34 -12.63 -11.61 -0.57
N ARG A 35 -12.33 -10.53 0.16
CA ARG A 35 -12.99 -9.23 -0.03
C ARG A 35 -12.66 -8.61 -1.38
N ILE A 36 -11.42 -8.75 -1.83
CA ILE A 36 -10.99 -8.24 -3.14
C ILE A 36 -11.69 -9.02 -4.26
N LEU A 37 -11.77 -10.36 -4.16
CA LEU A 37 -12.52 -11.18 -5.14
C LEU A 37 -13.99 -10.77 -5.23
N LYS A 38 -14.66 -10.64 -4.08
CA LYS A 38 -16.05 -10.16 -4.05
C LYS A 38 -16.21 -8.76 -4.63
N TYR A 39 -15.17 -7.92 -4.54
CA TYR A 39 -15.17 -6.59 -5.13
C TYR A 39 -15.00 -6.68 -6.65
N SER A 40 -14.06 -7.49 -7.15
CA SER A 40 -13.85 -7.68 -8.60
C SER A 40 -15.07 -8.28 -9.29
N ASP A 41 -15.82 -9.15 -8.62
CA ASP A 41 -17.04 -9.73 -9.19
C ASP A 41 -18.20 -8.73 -9.29
N LYS A 42 -18.25 -7.74 -8.39
CA LYS A 42 -19.36 -6.77 -8.30
C LYS A 42 -19.11 -5.48 -9.04
N HIS A 43 -17.86 -5.12 -9.23
CA HIS A 43 -17.47 -3.80 -9.67
C HIS A 43 -16.55 -3.88 -10.87
N ASP A 44 -17.03 -3.37 -12.01
CA ASP A 44 -16.22 -3.11 -13.19
C ASP A 44 -15.45 -1.78 -13.07
N THR A 45 -15.30 -1.26 -11.83
CA THR A 45 -14.73 0.07 -11.53
C THR A 45 -13.29 -0.01 -11.03
N GLU A 46 -12.56 1.10 -11.15
CA GLU A 46 -11.16 1.20 -10.73
C GLU A 46 -11.05 1.12 -9.21
N ILE A 47 -10.00 0.46 -8.73
CA ILE A 47 -9.66 0.48 -7.32
C ILE A 47 -9.16 1.88 -6.95
N THR A 48 -9.78 2.51 -5.95
CA THR A 48 -9.28 3.79 -5.45
C THR A 48 -8.01 3.58 -4.59
N PRO A 49 -7.09 4.55 -4.54
CA PRO A 49 -5.90 4.48 -3.68
C PRO A 49 -6.25 4.29 -2.20
N ARG A 50 -7.33 4.96 -1.74
CA ARG A 50 -7.84 4.80 -0.37
C ARG A 50 -8.30 3.37 -0.10
N GLN A 51 -8.94 2.72 -1.08
CA GLN A 51 -9.40 1.34 -0.96
C GLN A 51 -8.21 0.37 -0.93
N ALA A 52 -7.25 0.56 -1.83
CA ALA A 52 -6.01 -0.21 -1.88
C ALA A 52 -5.26 -0.13 -0.54
N TYR A 53 -5.08 1.08 0.00
CA TYR A 53 -4.49 1.30 1.32
C TYR A 53 -5.21 0.53 2.43
N LYS A 54 -6.54 0.62 2.48
CA LYS A 54 -7.34 -0.11 3.49
C LYS A 54 -7.16 -1.62 3.38
N TRP A 55 -7.12 -2.16 2.16
CA TRP A 55 -6.88 -3.59 1.99
C TRP A 55 -5.49 -3.98 2.48
N THR A 56 -4.45 -3.26 2.07
CA THR A 56 -3.08 -3.52 2.53
C THR A 56 -2.94 -3.42 4.04
N ALA A 57 -3.45 -2.36 4.66
CA ALA A 57 -3.37 -2.15 6.11
C ALA A 57 -4.06 -3.25 6.94
N ASN A 58 -5.11 -3.88 6.39
CA ASN A 58 -5.90 -4.91 7.09
C ASN A 58 -5.46 -6.34 6.78
N THR A 59 -4.27 -6.54 6.17
CA THR A 59 -3.68 -7.87 5.97
C THR A 59 -3.16 -8.52 7.24
N VAL A 60 -3.10 -7.76 8.33
CA VAL A 60 -2.66 -8.17 9.66
C VAL A 60 -3.66 -7.66 10.70
N PRO A 61 -3.62 -8.16 11.94
CA PRO A 61 -4.44 -7.63 13.03
C PRO A 61 -4.24 -6.11 13.23
N ARG A 62 -5.27 -5.41 13.71
CA ARG A 62 -5.25 -3.93 13.86
C ARG A 62 -4.13 -3.38 14.75
N THR A 63 -3.56 -4.21 15.62
CA THR A 63 -2.44 -3.86 16.50
C THR A 63 -1.08 -3.98 15.82
N GLN A 64 -1.04 -4.51 14.61
CA GLN A 64 0.18 -4.78 13.87
C GLN A 64 0.23 -3.98 12.57
N ARG A 65 1.42 -3.96 11.95
CA ARG A 65 1.64 -3.37 10.64
C ARG A 65 2.04 -4.47 9.66
N PRO A 66 1.52 -4.46 8.43
CA PRO A 66 1.96 -5.41 7.42
C PRO A 66 3.46 -5.32 7.23
N GLN A 67 4.15 -6.45 7.20
CA GLN A 67 5.54 -6.48 6.77
C GLN A 67 5.64 -6.07 5.29
N PRO A 68 6.76 -5.50 4.84
CA PRO A 68 6.92 -5.09 3.44
C PRO A 68 6.61 -6.21 2.44
N VAL A 69 6.99 -7.45 2.76
CA VAL A 69 6.69 -8.63 1.94
C VAL A 69 5.19 -8.89 1.82
N GLN A 70 4.41 -8.72 2.89
CA GLN A 70 2.96 -8.92 2.89
C GLN A 70 2.27 -7.85 2.04
N ALA A 71 2.71 -6.60 2.18
CA ALA A 71 2.20 -5.49 1.37
C ALA A 71 2.51 -5.67 -0.12
N LEU A 72 3.73 -6.09 -0.45
CA LEU A 72 4.16 -6.37 -1.82
C LEU A 72 3.37 -7.53 -2.44
N ARG A 73 3.16 -8.61 -1.70
CA ARG A 73 2.36 -9.75 -2.15
C ARG A 73 0.93 -9.35 -2.45
N LEU A 74 0.29 -8.61 -1.53
CA LEU A 74 -1.07 -8.14 -1.78
C LEU A 74 -1.12 -7.24 -3.02
N CYS A 75 -0.13 -6.38 -3.25
CA CYS A 75 -0.05 -5.56 -4.46
C CYS A 75 -0.10 -6.40 -5.75
N TYR A 76 0.67 -7.49 -5.80
CA TYR A 76 0.69 -8.37 -6.97
C TYR A 76 -0.52 -9.31 -7.06
N TYR A 77 -1.10 -9.70 -5.93
CA TYR A 77 -2.40 -10.39 -5.90
C TYR A 77 -3.51 -9.49 -6.46
N ILE A 78 -3.58 -8.22 -6.04
CA ILE A 78 -4.53 -7.25 -6.61
C ILE A 78 -4.29 -7.10 -8.11
N ARG A 79 -3.02 -7.04 -8.54
CA ARG A 79 -2.67 -6.94 -9.95
C ARG A 79 -3.08 -8.16 -10.78
N SER A 80 -2.96 -9.37 -10.23
CA SER A 80 -3.33 -10.59 -10.96
C SER A 80 -4.84 -10.69 -11.22
N LEU A 81 -5.64 -9.99 -10.42
CA LEU A 81 -7.09 -9.85 -10.61
C LEU A 81 -7.49 -8.78 -11.63
N GLY A 82 -6.52 -8.14 -12.30
CA GLY A 82 -6.76 -7.18 -13.38
C GLY A 82 -6.78 -5.71 -12.95
N PHE A 83 -6.48 -5.39 -11.69
CA PHE A 83 -6.29 -4.02 -11.26
C PHE A 83 -4.88 -3.53 -11.60
N ASP A 84 -4.74 -2.30 -12.08
CA ASP A 84 -3.43 -1.75 -12.45
C ASP A 84 -2.63 -1.25 -11.22
N THR A 85 -2.23 -2.16 -10.34
CA THR A 85 -1.34 -1.87 -9.21
C THR A 85 0.11 -2.27 -9.49
N TYR A 86 1.07 -1.53 -8.92
CA TYR A 86 2.48 -1.91 -9.00
C TYR A 86 3.29 -1.37 -7.82
N ALA A 87 4.53 -1.88 -7.70
CA ALA A 87 5.48 -1.49 -6.69
C ALA A 87 6.67 -0.74 -7.31
N ASP A 88 7.18 0.24 -6.58
CA ASP A 88 8.46 0.91 -6.82
C ASP A 88 9.29 0.81 -5.54
N ILE A 89 10.56 0.42 -5.66
CA ILE A 89 11.49 0.33 -4.54
C ILE A 89 12.60 1.34 -4.81
N LYS A 90 12.72 2.33 -3.94
CA LYS A 90 13.69 3.43 -4.09
C LYS A 90 14.46 3.70 -2.81
N PRO A 91 15.73 4.10 -2.93
CA PRO A 91 16.43 4.73 -1.82
C PRO A 91 15.59 5.89 -1.26
N SER A 92 15.61 6.01 0.06
CA SER A 92 14.99 7.10 0.80
C SER A 92 15.91 7.47 1.93
N GLN A 93 16.13 8.75 2.14
CA GLN A 93 16.84 9.18 3.35
C GLN A 93 15.83 9.34 4.48
N ASP A 94 16.21 8.88 5.66
CA ASP A 94 15.48 9.21 6.87
C ASP A 94 15.68 10.70 7.20
N PRO A 95 14.62 11.53 7.19
CA PRO A 95 14.79 12.95 7.51
C PRO A 95 15.16 13.19 8.99
N GLU A 96 14.91 12.23 9.89
CA GLU A 96 15.22 12.37 11.32
C GLU A 96 16.63 11.91 11.63
N THR A 97 17.03 10.75 11.10
CA THR A 97 18.32 10.14 11.42
C THR A 97 19.41 10.44 10.39
N GLY A 98 19.04 10.94 9.20
CA GLY A 98 19.95 11.16 8.08
C GLY A 98 20.47 9.86 7.44
N ILE A 99 20.07 8.69 7.96
CA ILE A 99 20.53 7.38 7.51
C ILE A 99 19.80 7.02 6.21
N ASP A 100 20.57 6.46 5.27
CA ASP A 100 20.01 5.88 4.05
C ASP A 100 19.14 4.67 4.38
N ASP A 101 17.92 4.72 3.89
CA ASP A 101 16.90 3.68 3.98
C ASP A 101 16.41 3.33 2.57
N THR A 102 15.58 2.31 2.45
CA THR A 102 14.89 1.96 1.22
C THR A 102 13.41 1.95 1.48
N ALA A 103 12.63 2.59 0.61
CA ALA A 103 11.18 2.64 0.73
C ALA A 103 10.52 1.73 -0.32
N LEU A 104 9.59 0.89 0.15
CA LEU A 104 8.57 0.25 -0.67
C LEU A 104 7.43 1.24 -0.90
N ARG A 105 7.14 1.54 -2.16
CA ARG A 105 6.04 2.40 -2.57
C ARG A 105 5.10 1.59 -3.46
N LEU A 106 3.81 1.60 -3.14
CA LEU A 106 2.80 0.91 -3.94
C LEU A 106 1.83 1.93 -4.53
N PHE A 107 1.49 1.72 -5.80
CA PHE A 107 0.73 2.66 -6.61
C PHE A 107 -0.44 1.98 -7.30
N VAL A 108 -1.52 2.75 -7.50
CA VAL A 108 -2.52 2.51 -8.54
C VAL A 108 -2.09 3.33 -9.75
N ALA A 109 -1.89 2.68 -10.90
CA ALA A 109 -1.48 3.36 -12.11
C ALA A 109 -2.59 4.31 -12.60
N ASN A 110 -2.20 5.49 -13.05
CA ASN A 110 -3.12 6.45 -13.62
C ASN A 110 -3.34 6.13 -15.11
N PRO A 111 -4.57 5.83 -15.54
CA PRO A 111 -4.87 5.52 -16.94
C PRO A 111 -4.58 6.67 -17.91
N ALA A 112 -4.61 7.90 -17.42
CA ALA A 112 -4.36 9.09 -18.23
C ALA A 112 -2.86 9.44 -18.36
N SER A 113 -1.93 8.62 -17.83
CA SER A 113 -0.49 8.90 -17.93
C SER A 113 0.28 7.70 -18.48
N GLU A 114 1.20 7.98 -19.41
CA GLU A 114 2.20 7.01 -19.88
C GLU A 114 3.41 6.90 -18.95
N LYS A 115 3.60 7.90 -18.08
CA LYS A 115 4.69 7.92 -17.10
C LYS A 115 4.28 7.11 -15.87
N ARG A 116 5.28 6.56 -15.18
CA ARG A 116 5.09 5.80 -13.95
C ARG A 116 5.81 6.43 -12.77
N GLY A 117 5.24 6.29 -11.58
CA GLY A 117 5.83 6.72 -10.32
C GLY A 117 5.15 7.92 -9.68
N LEU A 118 5.77 8.42 -8.61
CA LEU A 118 5.24 9.51 -7.80
C LEU A 118 4.99 10.76 -8.65
N GLY A 119 3.79 11.31 -8.54
CA GLY A 119 3.35 12.47 -9.31
C GLY A 119 2.69 12.13 -10.65
N HIS A 120 2.78 10.89 -11.13
CA HIS A 120 2.04 10.40 -12.30
C HIS A 120 0.93 9.44 -11.88
N ASP A 121 1.27 8.53 -10.97
CA ASP A 121 0.39 7.51 -10.43
C ASP A 121 -0.05 7.84 -9.00
N HIS A 122 -1.05 7.11 -8.53
CA HIS A 122 -1.64 7.32 -7.22
C HIS A 122 -0.98 6.44 -6.16
N LEU A 123 -0.09 7.04 -5.38
CA LEU A 123 0.55 6.38 -4.23
C LEU A 123 -0.52 5.96 -3.22
N TYR A 124 -0.56 4.69 -2.84
CA TYR A 124 -1.46 4.21 -1.80
C TYR A 124 -0.75 3.55 -0.63
N TRP A 125 0.53 3.19 -0.76
CA TRP A 125 1.32 2.63 0.32
C TRP A 125 2.74 3.19 0.25
N TYR A 126 3.28 3.57 1.41
CA TYR A 126 4.69 3.93 1.55
C TYR A 126 5.17 3.31 2.84
N GLN A 127 6.22 2.49 2.74
CA GLN A 127 6.78 1.79 3.88
C GLN A 127 8.30 1.75 3.81
N ARG A 128 8.96 2.05 4.92
CA ARG A 128 10.40 1.88 5.07
C ARG A 128 10.72 0.40 5.24
N LEU A 129 11.65 -0.12 4.43
CA LEU A 129 12.02 -1.53 4.46
C LEU A 129 12.77 -1.90 5.74
N ARG A 130 13.64 -1.01 6.23
CA ARG A 130 14.45 -1.27 7.43
C ARG A 130 13.60 -1.30 8.71
N THR A 131 12.72 -0.33 8.89
CA THR A 131 11.96 -0.15 10.13
C THR A 131 10.56 -0.75 10.07
N GLY A 132 10.07 -1.08 8.88
CA GLY A 132 8.67 -1.48 8.67
C GLY A 132 7.67 -0.32 8.88
N GLU A 133 8.14 0.90 9.12
CA GLU A 133 7.30 2.07 9.36
C GLU A 133 6.50 2.42 8.11
N VAL A 134 5.20 2.66 8.30
CA VAL A 134 4.26 2.99 7.23
C VAL A 134 3.86 4.46 7.36
N ILE A 135 4.00 5.24 6.29
CA ILE A 135 3.49 6.60 6.27
C ILE A 135 1.96 6.56 6.25
N SER A 136 1.34 7.27 7.19
CA SER A 136 -0.12 7.36 7.28
C SER A 136 -0.71 8.09 6.07
N LYS A 137 -1.78 7.54 5.50
CA LYS A 137 -2.55 8.12 4.39
C LYS A 137 -1.67 8.66 3.25
N PRO A 138 -0.77 7.84 2.67
CA PRO A 138 0.19 8.32 1.67
C PRO A 138 -0.50 8.80 0.38
N TYR A 139 -1.75 8.36 0.15
CA TYR A 139 -2.64 8.84 -0.90
C TYR A 139 -3.11 10.29 -0.75
N GLN A 140 -2.80 10.95 0.36
CA GLN A 140 -3.05 12.38 0.56
C GLN A 140 -1.84 13.25 0.23
N LEU A 141 -0.64 12.67 0.06
CA LEU A 141 0.58 13.41 -0.24
C LEU A 141 0.42 14.13 -1.58
N ARG A 142 0.34 15.46 -1.55
CA ARG A 142 0.28 16.28 -2.76
C ARG A 142 1.67 16.41 -3.39
N ARG A 143 1.73 16.62 -4.72
CA ARG A 143 2.97 16.80 -5.51
C ARG A 143 3.98 17.79 -4.90
N SER A 144 3.53 18.80 -4.16
CA SER A 144 4.36 19.84 -3.53
C SER A 144 4.86 19.49 -2.13
N GLU A 145 4.30 18.47 -1.50
CA GLU A 145 4.65 18.03 -0.15
C GLU A 145 5.61 16.86 -0.26
N ARG A 146 6.90 17.15 -0.52
CA ARG A 146 7.93 16.24 0.00
C ARG A 146 7.65 16.11 1.50
N PRO A 147 7.52 14.89 2.05
CA PRO A 147 7.13 14.72 3.44
C PRO A 147 8.17 15.40 4.33
N ARG A 148 7.84 16.59 4.83
CA ARG A 148 8.33 17.06 6.12
C ARG A 148 7.42 16.40 7.12
N LEU A 149 7.76 15.16 7.49
CA LEU A 149 7.10 14.46 8.60
C LEU A 149 7.22 15.35 9.83
N ARG A 150 6.14 16.08 10.17
CA ARG A 150 5.99 16.65 11.49
C ARG A 150 5.52 15.51 12.39
N LEU A 151 6.41 15.08 13.28
CA LEU A 151 6.00 14.39 14.49
C LEU A 151 5.06 15.32 15.26
N ASP A 152 3.79 14.93 15.41
CA ASP A 152 2.98 15.39 16.52
C ASP A 152 3.56 14.78 17.79
N THR A 153 4.53 15.48 18.38
CA THR A 153 4.93 15.28 19.77
C THR A 153 4.09 16.18 20.66
N GLY A 154 3.39 15.58 21.62
CA GLY A 154 2.99 16.26 22.84
C GLY A 154 1.53 16.12 23.21
N SER A 155 1.13 14.92 23.62
CA SER A 155 0.06 14.77 24.61
C SER A 155 0.51 15.39 25.94
N ASP A 156 -0.35 16.24 26.50
CA ASP A 156 -0.20 16.91 27.78
C ASP A 156 0.16 15.93 28.91
N ILE A 157 1.22 16.27 29.65
CA ILE A 157 1.57 15.60 30.90
C ILE A 157 0.87 16.38 32.03
N ASN A 158 -0.12 15.73 32.64
CA ASN A 158 -0.67 16.09 33.94
C ASN A 158 0.46 16.18 34.97
N THR A 159 0.60 17.32 35.63
CA THR A 159 1.24 17.39 36.94
C THR A 159 0.15 17.52 37.99
N ASP A 160 -0.11 16.41 38.69
CA ASP A 160 -0.76 16.39 39.99
C ASP A 160 0.14 17.11 41.00
N THR A 161 -0.39 18.16 41.64
CA THR A 161 0.18 18.76 42.85
C THR A 161 -0.54 18.15 44.05
N ILE A 162 0.18 17.32 44.81
CA ILE A 162 -0.24 16.80 46.12
C ILE A 162 0.05 17.87 47.18
N ASN A 163 -0.92 18.09 48.07
CA ASN A 163 -0.87 18.96 49.26
C ASN A 163 0.20 18.53 50.28
#